data_AF-A0A401Y7E8-F1
#
_entry.id   AF-A0A401Y7E8-F1
#
_cell.length_a   1.000
_cell.length_b   1.000
_cell.length_c   1.000
_cell.angle_alpha   90.00
_cell.angle_beta   90.00
_cell.angle_gamma   90.00
#
_symmetry.space_group_name_H-M   'P 1'
#
loop_
_entity.id
_entity.type
_entity.pdbx_description
1 polymer ?
#
loop_
_entity_poly.entity_id
_entity_poly.type
_entity_poly.pdbx_seq_one_letter_code
_entity_poly.pdbx_strand_id
1 'polypeptide(L)'
;MKSLYPLVSIAIAATLPLAMSAPSTASVDDRHRVLSASGRQLVHRDDAAAAADQLGALTRAIAARHTERQGAAAPSLISTKPGITAPAQDAVVSQLTTVSATSTASIVRFSISGSAWSRDVAVQNGVATTQFDTFGLTGPQMLLAVDCDGTACGTTKAAVNFSVDNAPIALTSPTDGAVVGSSVVAQTDAAGGGIRYLLDGAVVGQSSTAPHQATIDTSGVTAGQHTLGAIQCDAAFIDCAGEVSNQVGITVQHALSPVIGSVSPSPFSPNGDGRLDTSTVRYSLDGPQDVTWEVRDTSGHVVLGPKALGTQAAGEHELTFKGQAGNGSALPNGAYTIVLDTTREITGGTITGHAQRGVLIDTKAPSATQLHAKPGTFYPIKDGYLDSAALVSRLSENLASVKVEIRDAGGHRVRTLTPHAAKQGTYRVTWDGRTSSGSVATPGAYRFRLLMRDVAGNEGSSAFGTLTASGKHLVKHTFATVLTPRASTIGHLIGGCSEIFYPARRSWPGSYTYASNYDVCYAPSDTQLIAFTRHSVKVPAAARYGRVRVDGYGQRSVPGFNDVGFVFYETRSGDISSSGALLKAGAGWHGGDGVDASSFVTKKHTFRWWSGTSDGYYYDVKAFRVTLAYSTLQ
;
A
#
# COMPACT_ATOMS: atom_id res chain seq x y z
N MET A 1 34.34 13.22 -79.42
CA MET A 1 33.92 12.32 -80.52
C MET A 1 32.52 12.77 -80.93
N LYS A 2 32.25 13.17 -82.18
CA LYS A 2 31.80 12.34 -83.33
C LYS A 2 30.54 11.48 -82.98
N SER A 3 29.42 11.48 -83.73
CA SER A 3 29.05 12.24 -84.95
C SER A 3 27.53 12.16 -85.29
N LEU A 4 27.00 13.19 -85.96
CA LEU A 4 25.76 13.40 -86.80
C LEU A 4 24.52 12.45 -86.85
N TYR A 5 23.37 13.07 -87.22
CA TYR A 5 22.09 12.54 -87.78
C TYR A 5 22.25 11.88 -89.18
N PRO A 6 21.33 10.98 -89.65
CA PRO A 6 20.04 11.28 -90.37
C PRO A 6 18.83 10.45 -89.84
N LEU A 7 17.52 10.76 -90.00
CA LEU A 7 16.59 11.13 -91.11
C LEU A 7 16.01 9.97 -91.99
N VAL A 8 14.66 9.84 -91.95
CA VAL A 8 13.72 9.49 -93.07
C VAL A 8 13.66 8.04 -93.62
N SER A 9 12.49 7.37 -93.60
CA SER A 9 11.56 7.26 -94.77
C SER A 9 10.40 6.22 -94.68
N ILE A 10 9.37 6.45 -95.52
CA ILE A 10 8.41 5.51 -96.19
C ILE A 10 7.33 4.75 -95.37
N ALA A 11 6.16 4.60 -96.01
CA ALA A 11 4.99 3.82 -95.62
C ALA A 11 4.49 2.97 -96.81
N ILE A 12 3.60 1.97 -96.59
CA ILE A 12 2.97 1.17 -97.66
C ILE A 12 1.52 0.77 -97.31
N ALA A 13 0.74 0.51 -98.37
CA ALA A 13 -0.68 0.13 -98.44
C ALA A 13 -1.13 -0.98 -97.45
N ALA A 14 -2.38 -1.09 -96.97
CA ALA A 14 -3.72 -0.76 -97.51
C ALA A 14 -4.36 -1.85 -98.41
N THR A 15 -5.42 -2.49 -97.90
CA THR A 15 -6.44 -3.24 -98.68
C THR A 15 -7.81 -3.13 -98.00
N LEU A 16 -8.85 -3.01 -98.83
CA LEU A 16 -10.28 -3.09 -98.48
C LEU A 16 -10.75 -4.57 -98.59
N PRO A 17 -11.95 -4.98 -98.12
CA PRO A 17 -13.23 -4.47 -98.65
C PRO A 17 -14.40 -4.30 -97.65
N LEU A 18 -15.45 -3.66 -98.15
CA LEU A 18 -16.79 -3.65 -97.55
C LEU A 18 -17.48 -5.01 -97.72
N ALA A 19 -18.38 -5.34 -96.80
CA ALA A 19 -19.60 -6.08 -97.10
C ALA A 19 -20.79 -5.32 -96.49
N MET A 20 -21.86 -5.10 -97.25
CA MET A 20 -23.02 -4.32 -96.81
C MET A 20 -24.12 -5.22 -96.25
N SER A 21 -24.67 -4.85 -95.09
CA SER A 21 -26.06 -5.16 -94.75
C SER A 21 -26.64 -4.07 -93.85
N ALA A 22 -27.91 -3.71 -94.11
CA ALA A 22 -28.70 -2.74 -93.36
C ALA A 22 -30.19 -2.91 -93.75
N PRO A 23 -31.16 -2.40 -92.96
CA PRO A 23 -31.07 -1.87 -91.60
C PRO A 23 -31.95 -2.64 -90.59
N SER A 24 -31.82 -2.32 -89.31
CA SER A 24 -32.94 -2.41 -88.36
C SER A 24 -32.95 -1.19 -87.44
N THR A 25 -34.11 -0.85 -86.87
CA THR A 25 -34.40 0.53 -86.44
C THR A 25 -34.43 0.75 -84.93
N ALA A 26 -33.68 1.77 -84.50
CA ALA A 26 -33.97 2.70 -83.41
C ALA A 26 -34.26 2.16 -81.99
N SER A 27 -33.45 2.64 -81.03
CA SER A 27 -33.97 3.15 -79.75
C SER A 27 -33.07 4.25 -79.19
N VAL A 28 -33.60 5.03 -78.24
CA VAL A 28 -32.91 6.14 -77.56
C VAL A 28 -32.46 5.68 -76.17
N ASP A 29 -31.15 5.60 -75.93
CA ASP A 29 -30.50 6.29 -74.80
C ASP A 29 -28.96 6.27 -74.94
N ASP A 30 -28.31 7.42 -74.70
CA ASP A 30 -26.86 7.54 -74.50
C ASP A 30 -26.58 8.68 -73.50
N ARG A 31 -27.04 8.46 -72.27
CA ARG A 31 -26.74 9.33 -71.13
C ARG A 31 -25.55 8.76 -70.38
N HIS A 32 -24.42 9.44 -70.54
CA HIS A 32 -23.10 9.00 -70.11
C HIS A 32 -23.05 8.37 -68.70
N ARG A 33 -22.86 7.04 -68.62
CA ARG A 33 -22.32 6.36 -67.42
C ARG A 33 -20.90 6.85 -67.15
N VAL A 34 -20.42 6.73 -65.90
CA VAL A 34 -19.00 6.93 -65.58
C VAL A 34 -18.21 5.67 -65.95
N LEU A 35 -18.10 5.42 -67.27
CA LEU A 35 -17.24 4.37 -67.80
C LEU A 35 -15.79 4.61 -67.36
N SER A 36 -15.07 3.52 -67.07
CA SER A 36 -13.78 3.50 -66.38
C SER A 36 -12.60 3.97 -67.25
N ALA A 37 -12.60 5.26 -67.57
CA ALA A 37 -11.51 5.96 -68.26
C ALA A 37 -10.24 6.01 -67.40
N SER A 38 -9.43 4.96 -67.54
CA SER A 38 -7.98 4.89 -67.30
C SER A 38 -7.38 5.56 -66.04
N GLY A 39 -6.91 4.71 -65.12
CA GLY A 39 -5.61 4.97 -64.49
C GLY A 39 -5.58 5.75 -63.18
N ARG A 40 -6.64 5.75 -62.37
CA ARG A 40 -6.52 6.05 -60.93
C ARG A 40 -7.40 5.16 -60.05
N GLN A 41 -7.03 3.87 -60.04
CA GLN A 41 -7.45 2.91 -59.02
C GLN A 41 -7.18 3.47 -57.61
N LEU A 42 -8.02 3.13 -56.64
CA LEU A 42 -7.69 3.31 -55.23
C LEU A 42 -6.36 2.60 -54.91
N VAL A 43 -5.63 3.11 -53.91
CA VAL A 43 -4.40 2.47 -53.45
C VAL A 43 -4.76 1.08 -52.94
N HIS A 44 -4.26 0.04 -53.61
CA HIS A 44 -4.59 -1.38 -53.39
C HIS A 44 -6.07 -1.75 -53.59
N ARG A 45 -6.33 -3.05 -53.79
CA ARG A 45 -7.70 -3.62 -53.81
C ARG A 45 -8.24 -3.81 -52.40
N ASP A 46 -7.34 -4.02 -51.46
CA ASP A 46 -7.64 -4.46 -50.09
C ASP A 46 -8.24 -3.31 -49.26
N ASP A 47 -7.70 -2.09 -49.41
CA ASP A 47 -8.25 -0.83 -48.87
C ASP A 47 -9.72 -0.60 -49.28
N ALA A 48 -10.12 -1.05 -50.48
CA ALA A 48 -11.47 -0.86 -50.99
C ALA A 48 -12.48 -1.84 -50.37
N ALA A 49 -12.04 -3.04 -49.98
CA ALA A 49 -12.88 -4.01 -49.28
C ALA A 49 -13.09 -3.62 -47.81
N ALA A 50 -12.01 -3.26 -47.10
CA ALA A 50 -12.10 -2.84 -45.70
C ALA A 50 -12.96 -1.58 -45.50
N ALA A 51 -12.94 -0.66 -46.47
CA ALA A 51 -13.82 0.52 -46.50
C ALA A 51 -15.31 0.16 -46.66
N ALA A 52 -15.62 -0.96 -47.32
CA ALA A 52 -16.99 -1.41 -47.53
C ALA A 52 -17.60 -2.04 -46.26
N ASP A 53 -16.86 -2.92 -45.59
CA ASP A 53 -17.36 -3.62 -44.39
C ASP A 53 -17.60 -2.69 -43.19
N GLN A 54 -16.75 -1.65 -43.01
CA GLN A 54 -16.93 -0.65 -41.94
C GLN A 54 -18.27 0.08 -42.03
N LEU A 55 -18.78 0.30 -43.25
CA LEU A 55 -20.05 1.00 -43.48
C LEU A 55 -21.26 0.13 -43.07
N GLY A 56 -21.26 -1.17 -43.38
CA GLY A 56 -22.36 -2.09 -43.02
C GLY A 56 -22.40 -2.50 -41.54
N ALA A 57 -21.24 -2.51 -40.87
CA ALA A 57 -21.14 -3.00 -39.48
C ALA A 57 -21.74 -2.06 -38.41
N LEU A 58 -21.94 -0.77 -38.68
CA LEU A 58 -22.20 0.29 -37.69
C LEU A 58 -23.60 0.25 -37.00
N THR A 59 -24.12 -0.95 -36.63
CA THR A 59 -25.53 -1.22 -36.20
C THR A 59 -25.91 -2.32 -34.95
N ARG A 60 -25.27 -2.71 -33.65
CA ARG A 60 -25.47 -3.91 -32.44
C ARG A 60 -24.81 -4.15 -30.80
N ALA A 61 -25.22 -4.94 -29.59
CA ALA A 61 -24.53 -5.73 -28.24
C ALA A 61 -24.92 -5.91 -26.50
N ILE A 62 -24.56 -6.92 -25.44
CA ILE A 62 -24.70 -7.12 -23.73
C ILE A 62 -24.20 -8.41 -22.58
N ALA A 63 -24.16 -8.50 -21.08
CA ALA A 63 -23.85 -9.69 -19.90
C ALA A 63 -23.85 -9.71 -18.11
N ALA A 64 -23.71 -10.79 -17.07
CA ALA A 64 -23.66 -10.91 -15.37
C ALA A 64 -23.35 -12.24 -14.21
N ARG A 65 -23.20 -12.29 -12.71
CA ARG A 65 -23.03 -13.47 -11.48
C ARG A 65 -22.93 -13.43 -9.70
N HIS A 66 -22.80 -14.50 -8.67
CA HIS A 66 -22.92 -14.65 -6.97
C HIS A 66 -22.30 -15.82 -5.78
N THR A 67 -22.39 -15.91 -4.29
CA THR A 67 -21.79 -16.92 -3.03
C THR A 67 -22.18 -17.12 -1.32
N GLU A 68 -21.70 -18.05 -0.25
CA GLU A 68 -22.05 -18.38 1.39
C GLU A 68 -21.26 -19.31 2.69
N ARG A 69 -21.53 -19.39 4.16
CA ARG A 69 -21.49 -20.50 5.47
C ARG A 69 -20.71 -20.63 7.06
N GLN A 70 -21.01 -21.47 8.26
CA GLN A 70 -20.49 -21.65 9.88
C GLN A 70 -20.69 -23.01 10.99
N GLY A 71 -20.46 -23.49 12.39
CA GLY A 71 -19.98 -23.35 14.01
C GLY A 71 -19.99 -24.56 15.33
N ALA A 72 -19.63 -24.54 16.78
CA ALA A 72 -19.51 -25.63 18.07
C ALA A 72 -19.37 -25.32 19.81
N ALA A 73 -19.16 -25.95 21.16
CA ALA A 73 -18.90 -27.17 22.29
C ALA A 73 -19.00 -26.98 24.06
N ALA A 74 -18.72 -27.61 25.40
CA ALA A 74 -18.24 -28.81 26.47
C ALA A 74 -18.37 -28.87 28.26
N PRO A 75 -17.95 -29.87 29.30
CA PRO A 75 -18.25 -30.18 30.93
C PRO A 75 -17.30 -30.80 32.31
N SER A 76 -17.67 -31.18 33.71
CA SER A 76 -16.84 -31.70 35.10
C SER A 76 -17.35 -32.45 36.63
N LEU A 77 -16.62 -32.79 37.89
CA LEU A 77 -16.96 -33.61 39.34
C LEU A 77 -16.09 -33.76 40.89
N ILE A 78 -16.38 -34.50 42.15
CA ILE A 78 -15.56 -34.91 43.59
C ILE A 78 -16.09 -35.50 45.17
N SER A 79 -15.35 -35.85 46.43
CA SER A 79 -15.71 -36.55 47.92
C SER A 79 -14.84 -36.72 49.45
N THR A 80 -15.16 -37.39 50.74
CA THR A 80 -14.49 -37.46 52.31
C THR A 80 -14.66 -38.60 53.64
N LYS A 81 -14.16 -38.58 55.06
CA LYS A 81 -14.39 -39.51 56.45
C LYS A 81 -13.67 -39.53 58.07
N PRO A 82 -13.50 -40.65 59.04
CA PRO A 82 -13.02 -41.16 60.59
C PRO A 82 -13.36 -41.00 62.31
N GLY A 83 -12.83 -41.78 63.46
CA GLY A 83 -12.99 -41.77 65.15
C GLY A 83 -12.52 -42.86 66.46
N ILE A 84 -12.31 -42.59 67.90
CA ILE A 84 -12.01 -43.36 69.40
C ILE A 84 -10.97 -43.22 70.84
N THR A 85 -9.61 -43.63 71.17
CA THR A 85 -8.63 -43.98 72.47
C THR A 85 -7.62 -43.28 73.71
N ALA A 86 -6.21 -42.94 73.84
CA ALA A 86 -5.35 -42.08 74.92
C ALA A 86 -3.91 -41.38 74.54
N PRO A 87 -3.53 -40.06 74.71
CA PRO A 87 -3.56 -39.13 75.87
C PRO A 87 -4.95 -38.84 76.38
N ALA A 88 -5.13 -38.20 77.55
CA ALA A 88 -6.48 -37.99 78.07
C ALA A 88 -7.39 -37.30 77.03
N GLN A 89 -8.64 -37.77 76.93
CA GLN A 89 -9.66 -37.18 76.05
C GLN A 89 -9.73 -35.67 76.27
N ASP A 90 -9.68 -34.91 75.18
CA ASP A 90 -9.69 -33.45 75.10
C ASP A 90 -8.48 -32.74 75.76
N ALA A 91 -7.38 -33.46 76.06
CA ALA A 91 -6.14 -32.85 76.56
C ALA A 91 -5.45 -31.97 75.49
N VAL A 92 -4.84 -30.87 75.94
CA VAL A 92 -3.98 -30.01 75.10
C VAL A 92 -2.51 -30.35 75.35
N VAL A 93 -1.72 -30.52 74.29
CA VAL A 93 -0.32 -30.96 74.34
C VAL A 93 0.56 -30.20 73.35
N SER A 94 1.86 -30.11 73.62
CA SER A 94 2.85 -29.53 72.70
C SER A 94 4.26 -30.02 73.00
N GLN A 95 5.16 -29.86 72.03
CA GLN A 95 6.51 -30.44 72.01
C GLN A 95 6.48 -31.97 72.26
N LEU A 96 7.46 -32.51 72.98
CA LEU A 96 7.59 -33.95 73.21
C LEU A 96 6.48 -34.48 74.14
N THR A 97 5.56 -35.27 73.57
CA THR A 97 4.32 -35.73 74.22
C THR A 97 4.28 -37.26 74.37
N THR A 98 3.68 -37.75 75.45
CA THR A 98 3.52 -39.19 75.76
C THR A 98 2.18 -39.74 75.29
N VAL A 99 2.20 -40.95 74.72
CA VAL A 99 1.04 -41.72 74.21
C VAL A 99 1.02 -43.10 74.85
N SER A 100 -0.16 -43.61 75.22
CA SER A 100 -0.31 -45.01 75.65
C SER A 100 -1.71 -45.59 75.41
N ALA A 101 -1.85 -46.91 75.47
CA ALA A 101 -3.14 -47.60 75.38
C ALA A 101 -3.08 -49.00 75.99
N THR A 102 -4.24 -49.48 76.45
CA THR A 102 -4.48 -50.87 76.86
C THR A 102 -5.17 -51.63 75.72
N SER A 103 -4.64 -52.79 75.32
CA SER A 103 -5.31 -53.75 74.44
C SER A 103 -4.94 -55.18 74.82
N THR A 104 -5.70 -56.16 74.33
CA THR A 104 -5.42 -57.59 74.40
C THR A 104 -4.70 -58.11 73.14
N ALA A 105 -4.59 -57.31 72.07
CA ALA A 105 -3.80 -57.66 70.89
C ALA A 105 -2.29 -57.64 71.18
N SER A 106 -1.53 -58.44 70.43
CA SER A 106 -0.06 -58.50 70.53
C SER A 106 0.62 -57.19 70.15
N ILE A 107 0.04 -56.47 69.18
CA ILE A 107 0.47 -55.16 68.71
C ILE A 107 -0.73 -54.22 68.74
N VAL A 108 -0.60 -53.10 69.46
CA VAL A 108 -1.41 -51.92 69.21
C VAL A 108 -0.73 -51.12 68.11
N ARG A 109 -1.36 -51.01 66.95
CA ARG A 109 -0.97 -50.02 65.95
C ARG A 109 -1.58 -48.67 66.34
N PHE A 110 -0.78 -47.86 67.03
CA PHE A 110 -1.06 -46.43 67.11
C PHE A 110 -0.89 -45.81 65.74
N SER A 111 -1.75 -44.85 65.40
CA SER A 111 -1.69 -44.03 64.19
C SER A 111 -2.48 -42.77 64.46
N ILE A 112 -1.88 -41.59 64.35
CA ILE A 112 -2.67 -40.35 64.43
C ILE A 112 -3.46 -40.21 63.13
N SER A 113 -4.75 -39.86 63.20
CA SER A 113 -5.66 -39.92 62.05
C SER A 113 -5.30 -38.90 60.98
N GLY A 114 -4.79 -39.37 59.84
CA GLY A 114 -4.32 -38.52 58.74
C GLY A 114 -2.83 -38.16 58.82
N SER A 115 -2.14 -38.62 59.86
CA SER A 115 -0.70 -38.50 60.06
C SER A 115 0.02 -39.78 59.59
N ALA A 116 1.26 -39.62 59.13
CA ALA A 116 2.17 -40.72 58.84
C ALA A 116 2.85 -41.27 60.11
N TRP A 117 2.72 -40.58 61.26
CA TRP A 117 3.03 -41.13 62.57
C TRP A 117 2.11 -42.32 62.88
N SER A 118 2.64 -43.51 62.63
CA SER A 118 2.14 -44.77 63.16
C SER A 118 3.26 -45.52 63.86
N ARG A 119 2.93 -46.17 64.98
CA ARG A 119 3.86 -46.97 65.77
C ARG A 119 3.15 -48.25 66.20
N ASP A 120 3.70 -49.38 65.76
CA ASP A 120 3.38 -50.71 66.28
C ASP A 120 4.14 -50.86 67.60
N VAL A 121 3.45 -50.59 68.71
CA VAL A 121 4.07 -50.61 70.04
C VAL A 121 3.68 -51.91 70.73
N ALA A 122 4.69 -52.67 71.16
CA ALA A 122 4.50 -53.88 71.93
C ALA A 122 3.84 -53.56 73.28
N VAL A 123 2.78 -54.27 73.63
CA VAL A 123 2.08 -54.11 74.91
C VAL A 123 2.96 -54.68 76.04
N GLN A 124 3.44 -53.84 76.94
CA GLN A 124 4.25 -54.25 78.10
C GLN A 124 3.47 -54.05 79.40
N ASN A 125 3.39 -55.07 80.25
CA ASN A 125 2.61 -55.05 81.49
C ASN A 125 1.14 -54.59 81.28
N GLY A 126 0.54 -54.92 80.13
CA GLY A 126 -0.84 -54.55 79.77
C GLY A 126 -0.98 -53.16 79.13
N VAL A 127 0.10 -52.39 78.97
CA VAL A 127 0.08 -51.05 78.37
C VAL A 127 1.13 -50.95 77.26
N ALA A 128 0.73 -50.51 76.07
CA ALA A 128 1.66 -50.05 75.06
C ALA A 128 1.91 -48.55 75.26
N THR A 129 3.17 -48.10 75.40
CA THR A 129 3.54 -46.69 75.67
C THR A 129 4.67 -46.23 74.75
N THR A 130 4.58 -45.00 74.25
CA THR A 130 5.61 -44.34 73.43
C THR A 130 5.58 -42.83 73.66
N GLN A 131 6.56 -42.10 73.11
CA GLN A 131 6.46 -40.65 72.92
C GLN A 131 6.36 -40.32 71.42
N PHE A 132 5.93 -39.10 71.13
CA PHE A 132 5.99 -38.46 69.81
C PHE A 132 6.30 -36.97 69.98
N ASP A 133 6.91 -36.38 68.97
CA ASP A 133 7.04 -34.93 68.87
C ASP A 133 5.77 -34.37 68.22
N THR A 134 5.17 -33.30 68.77
CA THR A 134 3.97 -32.68 68.18
C THR A 134 4.30 -31.70 67.07
N PHE A 135 5.56 -31.36 66.81
CA PHE A 135 5.92 -30.60 65.61
C PHE A 135 5.51 -31.38 64.36
N GLY A 136 4.87 -30.71 63.39
CA GLY A 136 4.21 -31.36 62.27
C GLY A 136 2.75 -31.72 62.48
N LEU A 137 2.16 -31.36 63.63
CA LEU A 137 0.74 -31.47 63.94
C LEU A 137 0.23 -30.16 64.57
N THR A 138 -1.06 -29.84 64.41
CA THR A 138 -1.74 -28.72 65.10
C THR A 138 -3.23 -29.03 65.30
N GLY A 139 -3.90 -28.31 66.20
CA GLY A 139 -5.34 -28.36 66.41
C GLY A 139 -5.86 -29.74 66.88
N PRO A 140 -7.15 -30.04 66.68
CA PRO A 140 -7.76 -31.30 67.08
C PRO A 140 -7.14 -32.50 66.35
N GLN A 141 -6.47 -33.35 67.12
CA GLN A 141 -5.84 -34.58 66.68
C GLN A 141 -6.57 -35.80 67.23
N MET A 142 -6.50 -36.90 66.48
CA MET A 142 -7.36 -38.06 66.70
C MET A 142 -6.50 -39.35 66.69
N LEU A 143 -6.03 -39.78 67.86
CA LEU A 143 -5.08 -40.89 68.05
C LEU A 143 -5.76 -42.25 67.86
N LEU A 144 -5.71 -42.79 66.64
CA LEU A 144 -6.23 -44.12 66.31
C LEU A 144 -5.37 -45.24 66.93
N ALA A 145 -5.97 -46.15 67.68
CA ALA A 145 -5.37 -47.44 68.03
C ALA A 145 -6.14 -48.58 67.35
N VAL A 146 -5.52 -49.34 66.44
CA VAL A 146 -6.14 -50.55 65.88
C VAL A 146 -5.36 -51.80 66.29
N ASP A 147 -6.10 -52.83 66.63
CA ASP A 147 -5.55 -54.16 66.88
C ASP A 147 -5.12 -54.81 65.56
N CYS A 148 -3.88 -55.28 65.51
CA CYS A 148 -3.30 -55.97 64.36
C CYS A 148 -2.65 -57.28 64.83
N ASP A 149 -2.73 -58.34 64.01
CA ASP A 149 -2.10 -59.63 64.30
C ASP A 149 -0.66 -59.77 63.77
N GLY A 150 -0.29 -58.91 62.80
CA GLY A 150 0.98 -58.92 62.07
C GLY A 150 0.83 -59.05 60.54
N THR A 151 -0.35 -59.39 60.04
CA THR A 151 -0.64 -59.57 58.60
C THR A 151 -1.67 -58.57 58.06
N ALA A 152 -2.71 -58.29 58.83
CA ALA A 152 -3.73 -57.29 58.52
C ALA A 152 -4.24 -56.63 59.81
N CYS A 153 -4.90 -55.48 59.65
CA CYS A 153 -5.58 -54.77 60.74
C CYS A 153 -7.07 -54.61 60.36
N GLY A 154 -7.96 -54.59 61.35
CA GLY A 154 -9.39 -54.40 61.12
C GLY A 154 -9.74 -53.03 60.51
N THR A 155 -10.90 -52.92 59.84
CA THR A 155 -11.33 -51.67 59.15
C THR A 155 -11.85 -50.58 60.10
N THR A 156 -11.98 -50.87 61.39
CA THR A 156 -11.98 -49.89 62.50
C THR A 156 -10.84 -50.30 63.42
N LYS A 157 -9.96 -49.41 63.90
CA LYS A 157 -9.90 -47.93 63.84
C LYS A 157 -8.90 -47.52 64.93
N ALA A 158 -9.27 -47.46 66.21
CA ALA A 158 -10.26 -46.59 66.85
C ALA A 158 -9.70 -45.14 66.89
N ALA A 159 -9.85 -44.24 67.91
CA ALA A 159 -9.25 -42.85 67.95
C ALA A 159 -9.46 -41.75 69.07
N VAL A 160 -8.53 -41.43 69.99
CA VAL A 160 -8.89 -40.46 71.07
C VAL A 160 -8.74 -39.06 70.54
N ASN A 161 -9.62 -38.15 70.93
CA ASN A 161 -9.40 -36.77 70.56
C ASN A 161 -8.56 -36.08 71.63
N PHE A 162 -7.56 -35.34 71.17
CA PHE A 162 -6.72 -34.43 71.93
C PHE A 162 -6.43 -33.21 71.03
N SER A 163 -5.77 -32.18 71.51
CA SER A 163 -5.40 -31.01 70.70
C SER A 163 -3.92 -30.71 70.81
N VAL A 164 -3.29 -30.39 69.68
CA VAL A 164 -1.91 -29.88 69.64
C VAL A 164 -1.94 -28.36 69.60
N ASP A 165 -1.17 -27.71 70.47
CA ASP A 165 -1.07 -26.24 70.60
C ASP A 165 0.42 -25.84 70.62
N ASN A 166 1.06 -25.90 69.45
CA ASN A 166 2.45 -25.49 69.26
C ASN A 166 2.54 -23.96 69.18
N ALA A 167 3.69 -23.38 69.57
CA ALA A 167 3.90 -21.95 69.41
C ALA A 167 3.84 -21.55 67.91
N PRO A 168 3.02 -20.55 67.53
CA PRO A 168 2.92 -20.11 66.13
C PRO A 168 4.26 -19.70 65.53
N ILE A 169 4.42 -19.93 64.22
CA ILE A 169 5.60 -19.55 63.46
C ILE A 169 5.33 -18.35 62.55
N ALA A 170 6.34 -17.55 62.27
CA ALA A 170 6.30 -16.45 61.31
C ALA A 170 7.49 -16.49 60.33
N LEU A 171 7.27 -16.02 59.10
CA LEU A 171 8.35 -15.68 58.18
C LEU A 171 8.93 -14.31 58.55
N THR A 172 10.23 -14.30 58.88
CA THR A 172 10.98 -13.09 59.27
C THR A 172 11.84 -12.53 58.14
N SER A 173 12.16 -13.36 57.14
CA SER A 173 12.74 -12.97 55.85
C SER A 173 12.15 -13.85 54.74
N PRO A 174 11.92 -13.33 53.53
CA PRO A 174 11.99 -11.91 53.14
C PRO A 174 10.83 -11.09 53.73
N THR A 175 10.92 -9.76 53.65
CA THR A 175 9.80 -8.86 53.96
C THR A 175 8.71 -8.95 52.89
N ASP A 176 7.47 -8.70 53.26
CA ASP A 176 6.35 -8.56 52.33
C ASP A 176 6.62 -7.47 51.27
N GLY A 177 6.27 -7.77 50.01
CA GLY A 177 6.55 -6.91 48.85
C GLY A 177 7.99 -6.95 48.33
N ALA A 178 8.87 -7.84 48.81
CA ALA A 178 10.25 -7.92 48.35
C ALA A 178 10.38 -8.30 46.87
N VAL A 179 11.25 -7.60 46.13
CA VAL A 179 11.65 -7.96 44.76
C VAL A 179 12.88 -8.86 44.81
N VAL A 180 12.81 -10.01 44.15
CA VAL A 180 13.83 -11.07 44.19
C VAL A 180 14.28 -11.49 42.77
N GLY A 181 15.56 -11.79 42.61
CA GLY A 181 16.17 -12.22 41.36
C GLY A 181 16.23 -13.74 41.25
N SER A 182 17.45 -14.29 41.11
CA SER A 182 17.68 -15.74 41.02
C SER A 182 17.60 -16.50 42.35
N SER A 183 17.60 -15.83 43.51
CA SER A 183 17.40 -16.48 44.80
C SER A 183 16.89 -15.55 45.90
N VAL A 184 16.34 -16.13 46.98
CA VAL A 184 15.96 -15.42 48.21
C VAL A 184 16.23 -16.29 49.43
N VAL A 185 16.68 -15.68 50.54
CA VAL A 185 16.83 -16.39 51.83
C VAL A 185 15.54 -16.27 52.63
N ALA A 186 14.82 -17.39 52.76
CA ALA A 186 13.67 -17.52 53.63
C ALA A 186 14.13 -17.85 55.06
N GLN A 187 13.54 -17.22 56.07
CA GLN A 187 13.85 -17.45 57.50
C GLN A 187 12.56 -17.46 58.33
N THR A 188 12.52 -18.30 59.38
CA THR A 188 11.43 -18.28 60.37
C THR A 188 11.96 -18.10 61.80
N ASP A 189 11.07 -17.70 62.71
CA ASP A 189 11.31 -17.61 64.16
C ASP A 189 11.00 -18.90 64.95
N ALA A 190 10.73 -20.01 64.23
CA ALA A 190 10.23 -21.25 64.80
C ALA A 190 11.13 -21.83 65.91
N ALA A 191 10.51 -22.22 67.03
CA ALA A 191 11.21 -22.73 68.21
C ALA A 191 11.72 -24.19 68.09
N GLY A 192 11.34 -24.91 67.03
CA GLY A 192 11.75 -26.30 66.82
C GLY A 192 10.99 -26.98 65.68
N GLY A 193 11.24 -28.29 65.51
CA GLY A 193 10.72 -29.12 64.43
C GLY A 193 11.55 -29.01 63.14
N GLY A 194 11.02 -29.56 62.05
CA GLY A 194 11.47 -29.25 60.70
C GLY A 194 10.64 -28.13 60.10
N ILE A 195 11.22 -27.24 59.31
CA ILE A 195 10.48 -26.21 58.56
C ILE A 195 10.59 -26.52 57.07
N ARG A 196 9.45 -26.61 56.37
CA ARG A 196 9.39 -26.60 54.90
C ARG A 196 8.95 -25.22 54.42
N TYR A 197 9.68 -24.68 53.44
CA TYR A 197 9.35 -23.44 52.76
C TYR A 197 8.52 -23.74 51.51
N LEU A 198 7.46 -22.96 51.31
CA LEU A 198 6.41 -23.17 50.33
C LEU A 198 6.33 -21.96 49.40
N LEU A 199 6.53 -22.16 48.10
CA LEU A 199 6.28 -21.14 47.07
C LEU A 199 5.02 -21.54 46.32
N ASP A 200 3.96 -20.74 46.42
CA ASP A 200 2.61 -21.03 45.88
C ASP A 200 2.07 -22.42 46.29
N GLY A 201 2.45 -22.88 47.48
CA GLY A 201 2.11 -24.20 48.02
C GLY A 201 3.03 -25.35 47.60
N ALA A 202 3.96 -25.15 46.68
CA ALA A 202 4.99 -26.14 46.33
C ALA A 202 6.20 -26.05 47.28
N VAL A 203 6.73 -27.19 47.74
CA VAL A 203 7.91 -27.22 48.62
C VAL A 203 9.16 -26.84 47.82
N VAL A 204 9.84 -25.77 48.23
CA VAL A 204 11.03 -25.22 47.54
C VAL A 204 12.29 -25.21 48.40
N GLY A 205 12.18 -25.45 49.70
CA GLY A 205 13.33 -25.53 50.61
C GLY A 205 12.93 -26.12 51.96
N GLN A 206 13.91 -26.51 52.77
CA GLN A 206 13.66 -27.04 54.11
C GLN A 206 14.84 -26.83 55.07
N SER A 207 14.58 -26.70 56.37
CA SER A 207 15.59 -26.69 57.43
C SER A 207 15.13 -27.43 58.69
N SER A 208 15.91 -28.41 59.14
CA SER A 208 15.64 -29.28 60.30
C SER A 208 16.30 -28.81 61.60
N THR A 209 17.00 -27.66 61.59
CA THR A 209 17.72 -27.16 62.77
C THR A 209 17.72 -25.62 62.82
N ALA A 210 17.56 -25.06 64.02
CA ALA A 210 17.69 -23.62 64.24
C ALA A 210 19.13 -23.11 63.97
N PRO A 211 19.32 -21.90 63.41
CA PRO A 211 18.29 -20.99 62.92
C PRO A 211 17.61 -21.54 61.65
N HIS A 212 16.28 -21.56 61.64
CA HIS A 212 15.52 -22.12 60.53
C HIS A 212 15.56 -21.14 59.35
N GLN A 213 16.38 -21.49 58.36
CA GLN A 213 16.55 -20.74 57.13
C GLN A 213 16.82 -21.65 55.93
N ALA A 214 16.42 -21.23 54.73
CA ALA A 214 16.79 -21.86 53.47
C ALA A 214 17.00 -20.82 52.36
N THR A 215 18.00 -21.05 51.51
CA THR A 215 18.12 -20.33 50.24
C THR A 215 17.18 -20.98 49.23
N ILE A 216 16.22 -20.21 48.75
CA ILE A 216 15.26 -20.61 47.72
C ILE A 216 15.83 -20.19 46.37
N ASP A 217 15.94 -21.13 45.43
CA ASP A 217 16.26 -20.84 44.03
C ASP A 217 14.98 -20.37 43.32
N THR A 218 15.01 -19.15 42.78
CA THR A 218 13.91 -18.55 42.03
C THR A 218 14.23 -18.42 40.53
N SER A 219 15.40 -18.86 40.06
CA SER A 219 15.84 -18.72 38.67
C SER A 219 14.96 -19.46 37.66
N GLY A 220 14.34 -20.57 38.06
CA GLY A 220 13.37 -21.32 37.26
C GLY A 220 11.90 -20.89 37.43
N VAL A 221 11.62 -19.93 38.31
CA VAL A 221 10.27 -19.43 38.60
C VAL A 221 9.87 -18.38 37.56
N THR A 222 8.58 -18.31 37.21
CA THR A 222 8.05 -17.25 36.35
C THR A 222 8.30 -15.86 36.94
N ALA A 223 8.50 -14.85 36.10
CA ALA A 223 8.50 -13.46 36.59
C ALA A 223 7.05 -13.02 36.92
N GLY A 224 6.83 -12.44 38.10
CA GLY A 224 5.49 -12.10 38.58
C GLY A 224 5.38 -11.99 40.11
N GLN A 225 4.14 -11.89 40.60
CA GLN A 225 3.82 -12.00 42.03
C GLN A 225 3.71 -13.47 42.43
N HIS A 226 4.39 -13.84 43.51
CA HIS A 226 4.40 -15.18 44.08
C HIS A 226 4.20 -15.10 45.60
N THR A 227 3.66 -16.18 46.19
CA THR A 227 3.39 -16.28 47.62
C THR A 227 4.39 -17.21 48.29
N LEU A 228 5.16 -16.69 49.24
CA LEU A 228 6.10 -17.48 50.04
C LEU A 228 5.51 -17.69 51.44
N GLY A 229 5.49 -18.93 51.90
CA GLY A 229 5.07 -19.35 53.23
C GLY A 229 6.00 -20.40 53.81
N ALA A 230 5.76 -20.78 55.05
CA ALA A 230 6.41 -21.91 55.71
C ALA A 230 5.40 -22.76 56.48
N ILE A 231 5.68 -24.06 56.60
CA ILE A 231 4.91 -24.99 57.43
C ILE A 231 5.84 -25.78 58.34
N GLN A 232 5.42 -25.95 59.58
CA GLN A 232 6.11 -26.79 60.55
C GLN A 232 5.80 -28.27 60.30
N CYS A 233 6.88 -29.05 60.35
CA CYS A 233 6.93 -30.49 60.24
C CYS A 233 7.61 -31.09 61.48
N ASP A 234 7.55 -32.40 61.62
CA ASP A 234 8.49 -33.12 62.49
C ASP A 234 9.93 -33.00 61.95
N ALA A 235 10.93 -33.33 62.77
CA ALA A 235 12.34 -33.19 62.40
C ALA A 235 12.80 -34.10 61.22
N ALA A 236 12.03 -35.14 60.87
CA ALA A 236 12.29 -36.00 59.71
C ALA A 236 11.46 -35.63 58.46
N PHE A 237 10.61 -34.60 58.53
CA PHE A 237 9.71 -34.16 57.45
C PHE A 237 8.75 -35.26 56.94
N ILE A 238 8.32 -36.14 57.83
CA ILE A 238 7.33 -37.20 57.60
C ILE A 238 5.91 -36.64 57.77
N ASP A 239 5.70 -35.86 58.83
CA ASP A 239 4.43 -35.20 59.16
C ASP A 239 4.60 -33.68 59.04
N CYS A 240 3.74 -33.04 58.25
CA CYS A 240 3.81 -31.62 57.92
C CYS A 240 2.41 -30.98 57.91
N ALA A 241 1.69 -31.18 59.01
CA ALA A 241 0.38 -30.57 59.30
C ALA A 241 0.44 -29.76 60.61
N GLY A 242 1.59 -29.12 60.87
CA GLY A 242 1.81 -28.24 62.02
C GLY A 242 1.46 -26.78 61.73
N GLU A 243 2.02 -25.88 62.55
CA GLU A 243 1.84 -24.44 62.40
C GLU A 243 2.23 -23.95 61.00
N VAL A 244 1.43 -23.05 60.45
CA VAL A 244 1.64 -22.41 59.15
C VAL A 244 1.96 -20.94 59.38
N SER A 245 3.01 -20.43 58.73
CA SER A 245 3.39 -19.04 58.89
C SER A 245 2.41 -18.06 58.25
N ASN A 246 2.55 -16.78 58.59
CA ASN A 246 2.12 -15.73 57.66
C ASN A 246 2.73 -15.98 56.28
N GLN A 247 1.96 -15.69 55.23
CA GLN A 247 2.49 -15.61 53.87
C GLN A 247 3.07 -14.21 53.63
N VAL A 248 4.08 -14.12 52.78
CA VAL A 248 4.62 -12.87 52.25
C VAL A 248 4.56 -12.89 50.72
N GLY A 249 4.13 -11.78 50.13
CA GLY A 249 4.18 -11.59 48.68
C GLY A 249 5.60 -11.24 48.26
N ILE A 250 6.12 -11.95 47.26
CA ILE A 250 7.41 -11.65 46.63
C ILE A 250 7.23 -11.43 45.12
N THR A 251 7.97 -10.49 44.57
CA THR A 251 7.99 -10.23 43.13
C THR A 251 9.25 -10.84 42.53
N VAL A 252 9.13 -11.93 41.78
CA VAL A 252 10.24 -12.52 41.03
C VAL A 252 10.48 -11.67 39.78
N GLN A 253 11.68 -11.12 39.63
CA GLN A 253 12.08 -10.30 38.48
C GLN A 253 13.48 -10.72 37.99
N HIS A 254 13.57 -11.21 36.75
CA HIS A 254 14.82 -11.70 36.16
C HIS A 254 15.58 -10.66 35.31
N ALA A 255 14.90 -9.62 34.86
CA ALA A 255 15.45 -8.57 34.01
C ALA A 255 14.68 -7.26 34.20
N LEU A 256 15.35 -6.15 33.87
CA LEU A 256 14.73 -4.83 33.72
C LEU A 256 14.20 -4.68 32.29
N SER A 257 13.15 -3.87 32.12
CA SER A 257 12.50 -3.62 30.83
C SER A 257 12.56 -2.14 30.41
N PRO A 258 13.77 -1.56 30.23
CA PRO A 258 13.90 -0.22 29.67
C PRO A 258 13.42 -0.21 28.21
N VAL A 259 12.84 0.90 27.75
CA VAL A 259 12.34 1.03 26.37
C VAL A 259 12.71 2.39 25.79
N ILE A 260 13.49 2.43 24.71
CA ILE A 260 13.71 3.69 23.95
C ILE A 260 12.50 3.94 23.02
N GLY A 261 11.46 4.57 23.55
CA GLY A 261 10.23 4.88 22.82
C GLY A 261 10.48 5.70 21.55
N SER A 262 11.36 6.71 21.60
CA SER A 262 11.71 7.51 20.41
C SER A 262 13.15 8.02 20.40
N VAL A 263 13.69 8.21 19.20
CA VAL A 263 14.87 9.04 18.93
C VAL A 263 14.48 9.95 17.76
N SER A 264 14.38 11.26 18.01
CA SER A 264 13.75 12.21 17.09
C SER A 264 14.33 13.63 17.25
N PRO A 265 14.62 14.37 16.16
CA PRO A 265 14.56 13.96 14.75
C PRO A 265 15.51 12.82 14.37
N SER A 266 15.15 12.06 13.34
CA SER A 266 16.00 11.04 12.72
C SER A 266 15.55 10.86 11.25
N PRO A 267 16.37 11.21 10.24
CA PRO A 267 17.71 11.78 10.35
C PRO A 267 17.73 13.18 10.99
N PHE A 268 18.92 13.61 11.41
CA PHE A 268 19.19 14.95 11.94
C PHE A 268 20.56 15.46 11.44
N SER A 269 20.75 16.79 11.44
CA SER A 269 21.91 17.46 10.81
C SER A 269 22.73 18.25 11.83
N PRO A 270 23.67 17.62 12.58
CA PRO A 270 24.55 18.28 13.56
C PRO A 270 25.63 19.12 12.88
N ASN A 271 25.25 20.26 12.29
CA ASN A 271 26.13 21.11 11.48
C ASN A 271 26.36 22.52 12.07
N GLY A 272 25.55 22.93 13.05
CA GLY A 272 25.62 24.20 13.77
C GLY A 272 24.76 25.34 13.20
N ASP A 273 23.87 25.09 12.23
CA ASP A 273 23.01 26.13 11.63
C ASP A 273 21.74 26.47 12.44
N GLY A 274 21.49 25.75 13.53
CA GLY A 274 20.32 25.92 14.41
C GLY A 274 19.11 25.07 14.01
N ARG A 275 19.22 24.18 13.03
CA ARG A 275 18.11 23.36 12.52
C ARG A 275 18.40 21.88 12.66
N LEU A 276 17.67 21.24 13.58
CA LEU A 276 17.75 19.79 13.80
C LEU A 276 19.20 19.33 14.13
N ASP A 277 19.98 20.19 14.78
CA ASP A 277 21.36 19.92 15.22
C ASP A 277 21.50 18.79 16.25
N THR A 278 20.39 18.41 16.88
CA THR A 278 20.35 17.42 17.96
C THR A 278 19.13 16.52 17.84
N SER A 279 19.30 15.25 18.20
CA SER A 279 18.21 14.29 18.36
C SER A 279 17.90 14.07 19.84
N THR A 280 16.62 14.15 20.24
CA THR A 280 16.18 13.79 21.58
C THR A 280 15.84 12.31 21.62
N VAL A 281 16.50 11.61 22.54
CA VAL A 281 16.22 10.22 22.91
C VAL A 281 15.21 10.25 24.05
N ARG A 282 14.04 9.65 23.88
CA ARG A 282 13.03 9.45 24.94
C ARG A 282 12.95 7.97 25.29
N TYR A 283 13.02 7.66 26.58
CA TYR A 283 13.02 6.30 27.08
C TYR A 283 12.21 6.15 28.38
N SER A 284 11.61 4.98 28.56
CA SER A 284 10.86 4.61 29.76
C SER A 284 11.62 3.60 30.59
N LEU A 285 11.43 3.64 31.92
CA LEU A 285 11.98 2.71 32.90
C LEU A 285 10.84 2.03 33.68
N ASP A 286 10.89 0.71 33.79
CA ASP A 286 9.91 -0.16 34.47
C ASP A 286 10.01 -0.12 36.00
N GLY A 287 11.18 0.22 36.53
CA GLY A 287 11.45 0.37 37.96
C GLY A 287 12.60 1.35 38.21
N PRO A 288 12.88 1.72 39.48
CA PRO A 288 14.08 2.46 39.83
C PRO A 288 15.33 1.65 39.48
N GLN A 289 16.22 2.19 38.66
CA GLN A 289 17.42 1.49 38.14
C GLN A 289 18.53 2.48 37.79
N ASP A 290 19.78 2.03 37.85
CA ASP A 290 20.92 2.77 37.33
C ASP A 290 20.95 2.68 35.81
N VAL A 291 21.21 3.81 35.17
CA VAL A 291 21.12 3.95 33.71
C VAL A 291 22.47 4.35 33.12
N THR A 292 22.89 3.62 32.09
CA THR A 292 24.04 3.97 31.25
C THR A 292 23.62 4.02 29.78
N TRP A 293 24.22 4.91 29.00
CA TRP A 293 23.95 5.00 27.57
C TRP A 293 25.22 5.20 26.75
N GLU A 294 25.15 4.78 25.50
CA GLU A 294 26.22 4.92 24.53
C GLU A 294 25.67 5.04 23.10
N VAL A 295 26.57 5.28 22.15
CA VAL A 295 26.26 5.27 20.71
C VAL A 295 27.27 4.39 19.99
N ARG A 296 26.76 3.44 19.20
CA ARG A 296 27.56 2.55 18.37
C ARG A 296 27.44 2.86 16.88
N ASP A 297 28.50 2.61 16.13
CA ASP A 297 28.49 2.62 14.67
C ASP A 297 27.91 1.31 14.07
N THR A 298 27.81 1.23 12.74
CA THR A 298 27.32 0.03 12.03
C THR A 298 28.19 -1.23 12.16
N SER A 299 29.42 -1.09 12.67
CA SER A 299 30.31 -2.21 13.03
C SER A 299 30.23 -2.58 14.52
N GLY A 300 29.41 -1.87 15.31
CA GLY A 300 29.25 -2.09 16.74
C GLY A 300 30.30 -1.44 17.63
N HIS A 301 31.23 -0.64 17.09
CA HIS A 301 32.20 0.10 17.90
C HIS A 301 31.50 1.26 18.62
N VAL A 302 31.86 1.48 19.89
CA VAL A 302 31.35 2.60 20.69
C VAL A 302 32.04 3.89 20.26
N VAL A 303 31.26 4.84 19.73
CA VAL A 303 31.76 6.15 19.27
C VAL A 303 31.47 7.28 20.28
N LEU A 304 30.51 7.07 21.18
CA LEU A 304 30.20 7.96 22.30
C LEU A 304 29.79 7.14 23.52
N GLY A 305 30.50 7.31 24.64
CA GLY A 305 30.21 6.62 25.90
C GLY A 305 31.08 5.37 26.13
N PRO A 306 30.70 4.47 27.06
CA PRO A 306 29.52 4.55 27.94
C PRO A 306 29.45 5.83 28.80
N LYS A 307 28.23 6.29 29.09
CA LYS A 307 27.96 7.42 29.98
C LYS A 307 26.91 7.03 31.01
N ALA A 308 27.28 6.99 32.28
CA ALA A 308 26.34 6.85 33.37
C ALA A 308 25.47 8.12 33.51
N LEU A 309 24.17 7.92 33.72
CA LEU A 309 23.21 8.92 34.16
C LEU A 309 22.88 8.78 35.65
N GLY A 310 23.33 7.69 36.28
CA GLY A 310 23.05 7.34 37.67
C GLY A 310 21.68 6.69 37.85
N THR A 311 21.24 6.59 39.10
CA THR A 311 19.95 5.99 39.46
C THR A 311 18.80 6.89 39.05
N GLN A 312 17.87 6.35 38.25
CA GLN A 312 16.67 7.04 37.79
C GLN A 312 15.43 6.30 38.28
N ALA A 313 14.36 7.05 38.57
CA ALA A 313 13.07 6.49 38.98
C ALA A 313 12.31 5.88 37.78
N ALA A 314 11.31 5.03 38.06
CA ALA A 314 10.39 4.52 37.04
C ALA A 314 9.66 5.66 36.31
N GLY A 315 9.31 5.44 35.03
CA GLY A 315 8.63 6.43 34.18
C GLY A 315 9.47 6.92 32.99
N GLU A 316 9.04 8.02 32.38
CA GLU A 316 9.62 8.61 31.16
C GLU A 316 10.79 9.56 31.46
N HIS A 317 11.86 9.44 30.67
CA HIS A 317 13.07 10.28 30.73
C HIS A 317 13.51 10.71 29.33
N GLU A 318 14.36 11.74 29.24
CA GLU A 318 14.95 12.19 27.99
C GLU A 318 16.44 12.52 28.11
N LEU A 319 17.18 12.34 27.00
CA LEU A 319 18.55 12.81 26.84
C LEU A 319 18.80 13.33 25.40
N THR A 320 19.80 14.20 25.24
CA THR A 320 20.07 14.88 23.96
C THR A 320 21.34 14.36 23.30
N PHE A 321 21.21 13.71 22.15
CA PHE A 321 22.32 13.31 21.31
C PHE A 321 22.69 14.44 20.32
N LYS A 322 23.94 14.88 20.36
CA LYS A 322 24.46 16.02 19.56
C LYS A 322 25.24 15.62 18.30
N GLY A 323 25.24 14.34 17.92
CA GLY A 323 26.03 13.87 16.78
C GLY A 323 27.55 13.99 16.98
N GLN A 324 28.02 13.97 18.22
CA GLN A 324 29.43 14.13 18.60
C GLN A 324 29.98 12.85 19.22
N ALA A 325 31.24 12.53 18.91
CA ALA A 325 31.98 11.43 19.50
C ALA A 325 32.46 11.76 20.94
N GLY A 326 33.01 10.77 21.65
CA GLY A 326 33.49 10.93 23.03
C GLY A 326 34.55 12.02 23.24
N ASN A 327 35.34 12.34 22.21
CA ASN A 327 36.34 13.42 22.17
C ASN A 327 35.76 14.80 21.76
N GLY A 328 34.46 14.89 21.47
CA GLY A 328 33.79 16.11 21.00
C GLY A 328 33.82 16.35 19.49
N SER A 329 34.51 15.53 18.67
CA SER A 329 34.47 15.70 17.21
C SER A 329 33.12 15.27 16.64
N ALA A 330 32.65 15.96 15.59
CA ALA A 330 31.43 15.56 14.87
C ALA A 330 31.55 14.15 14.28
N LEU A 331 30.47 13.38 14.36
CA LEU A 331 30.37 12.04 13.79
C LEU A 331 30.06 12.13 12.28
N PRO A 332 30.68 11.30 11.41
CA PRO A 332 30.35 11.25 9.99
C PRO A 332 28.88 10.91 9.69
N ASN A 333 28.38 11.34 8.53
CA ASN A 333 27.03 10.96 8.08
C ASN A 333 26.91 9.44 7.96
N GLY A 334 25.83 8.87 8.49
CA GLY A 334 25.66 7.43 8.60
C GLY A 334 24.56 7.02 9.57
N ALA A 335 24.39 5.70 9.71
CA ALA A 335 23.52 5.10 10.72
C ALA A 335 24.32 4.80 11.99
N TYR A 336 23.70 5.08 13.12
CA TYR A 336 24.23 4.79 14.45
C TYR A 336 23.12 4.17 15.30
N THR A 337 23.51 3.45 16.35
CA THR A 337 22.57 2.88 17.32
C THR A 337 22.79 3.56 18.65
N ILE A 338 21.76 4.23 19.19
CA ILE A 338 21.71 4.59 20.60
C ILE A 338 21.47 3.29 21.38
N VAL A 339 22.31 3.02 22.38
CA VAL A 339 22.16 1.90 23.30
C VAL A 339 21.95 2.46 24.71
N LEU A 340 21.09 1.79 25.47
CA LEU A 340 20.72 2.09 26.85
C LEU A 340 20.79 0.79 27.64
N ASP A 341 21.80 0.65 28.49
CA ASP A 341 22.02 -0.50 29.36
C ASP A 341 21.75 -0.08 30.81
N THR A 342 20.93 -0.86 31.51
CA THR A 342 20.46 -0.54 32.86
C THR A 342 20.74 -1.67 33.84
N THR A 343 20.92 -1.31 35.11
CA THR A 343 21.25 -2.25 36.21
C THR A 343 20.48 -1.91 37.47
N ARG A 344 20.11 -2.92 38.26
CA ARG A 344 19.48 -2.74 39.58
C ARG A 344 19.89 -3.88 40.50
N GLU A 345 20.42 -3.54 41.67
CA GLU A 345 20.61 -4.50 42.76
C GLU A 345 19.26 -4.84 43.39
N ILE A 346 18.97 -6.15 43.49
CA ILE A 346 17.82 -6.69 44.22
C ILE A 346 18.24 -7.89 45.07
N THR A 347 17.34 -8.40 45.91
CA THR A 347 17.60 -9.62 46.70
C THR A 347 17.88 -10.78 45.74
N GLY A 348 19.05 -11.42 45.87
CA GLY A 348 19.49 -12.50 44.97
C GLY A 348 20.40 -12.06 43.81
N GLY A 349 20.68 -10.76 43.65
CA GLY A 349 21.73 -10.25 42.76
C GLY A 349 21.33 -9.06 41.87
N THR A 350 22.26 -8.64 41.01
CA THR A 350 22.04 -7.59 40.01
C THR A 350 21.15 -8.12 38.88
N ILE A 351 20.04 -7.42 38.58
CA ILE A 351 19.31 -7.59 37.32
C ILE A 351 19.68 -6.50 36.32
N THR A 352 19.62 -6.83 35.03
CA THR A 352 20.02 -5.95 33.93
C THR A 352 18.89 -5.73 32.93
N GLY A 353 18.93 -4.61 32.21
CA GLY A 353 18.05 -4.33 31.07
C GLY A 353 18.84 -3.76 29.90
N HIS A 354 18.34 -3.97 28.68
CA HIS A 354 18.99 -3.50 27.46
C HIS A 354 17.95 -3.00 26.46
N ALA A 355 18.12 -1.77 25.98
CA ALA A 355 17.31 -1.21 24.91
C ALA A 355 18.18 -0.49 23.89
N GLN A 356 17.80 -0.55 22.61
CA GLN A 356 18.56 0.08 21.53
C GLN A 356 17.65 0.63 20.43
N ARG A 357 18.07 1.73 19.78
CA ARG A 357 17.31 2.37 18.70
C ARG A 357 18.21 3.08 17.70
N GLY A 358 17.91 2.90 16.41
CA GLY A 358 18.66 3.53 15.33
C GLY A 358 18.42 5.04 15.22
N VAL A 359 19.49 5.78 14.92
CA VAL A 359 19.50 7.20 14.57
C VAL A 359 20.35 7.43 13.33
N LEU A 360 19.95 8.38 12.48
CA LEU A 360 20.68 8.74 11.26
C LEU A 360 21.27 10.14 11.39
N ILE A 361 22.56 10.29 11.11
CA ILE A 361 23.23 11.58 10.96
C ILE A 361 23.33 11.88 9.47
N ASP A 362 22.80 13.03 9.03
CA ASP A 362 23.03 13.52 7.67
C ASP A 362 23.17 15.04 7.62
N THR A 363 24.39 15.50 7.35
CA THR A 363 24.75 16.92 7.14
C THR A 363 24.82 17.31 5.65
N LYS A 364 24.45 16.42 4.73
CA LYS A 364 24.69 16.61 3.29
C LYS A 364 23.58 17.44 2.65
N ALA A 365 23.92 18.65 2.19
CA ALA A 365 22.98 19.50 1.47
C ALA A 365 22.40 18.84 0.19
N PRO A 366 21.09 18.93 -0.05
CA PRO A 366 20.44 18.32 -1.21
C PRO A 366 20.79 19.02 -2.53
N SER A 367 20.77 18.26 -3.62
CA SER A 367 21.16 18.72 -4.96
C SER A 367 20.11 18.42 -6.03
N ALA A 368 20.14 19.19 -7.12
CA ALA A 368 19.32 18.93 -8.30
C ALA A 368 20.12 19.12 -9.59
N THR A 369 19.90 18.23 -10.55
CA THR A 369 20.57 18.16 -11.85
C THR A 369 19.55 18.17 -12.99
N GLN A 370 20.03 18.13 -14.24
CA GLN A 370 19.19 18.03 -15.45
C GLN A 370 18.10 19.13 -15.57
N LEU A 371 18.40 20.35 -15.11
CA LEU A 371 17.42 21.46 -15.10
C LEU A 371 17.11 21.97 -16.50
N HIS A 372 15.88 21.79 -16.95
CA HIS A 372 15.40 22.27 -18.25
C HIS A 372 13.89 22.57 -18.22
N ALA A 373 13.39 23.37 -19.15
CA ALA A 373 11.96 23.57 -19.36
C ALA A 373 11.43 22.76 -20.55
N LYS A 374 10.19 22.28 -20.45
CA LYS A 374 9.46 21.60 -21.52
C LYS A 374 8.04 22.19 -21.68
N PRO A 375 7.72 22.86 -22.81
CA PRO A 375 8.66 23.28 -23.87
C PRO A 375 9.68 24.30 -23.35
N GLY A 376 10.80 24.47 -24.08
CA GLY A 376 11.80 25.49 -23.77
C GLY A 376 11.32 26.93 -24.07
N THR A 377 10.36 27.07 -24.98
CA THR A 377 9.66 28.32 -25.28
C THR A 377 8.16 28.10 -25.11
N PHE A 378 7.48 28.99 -24.39
CA PHE A 378 6.05 28.89 -24.07
C PHE A 378 5.36 30.27 -24.21
N TYR A 379 4.03 30.28 -24.29
CA TYR A 379 3.24 31.46 -24.68
C TYR A 379 2.25 31.82 -23.56
N PRO A 380 2.60 32.68 -22.58
CA PRO A 380 1.78 32.87 -21.37
C PRO A 380 0.42 33.57 -21.58
N ILE A 381 0.00 33.82 -22.83
CA ILE A 381 -1.35 34.28 -23.15
C ILE A 381 -2.30 33.08 -23.11
N LYS A 382 -3.45 33.23 -22.45
CA LYS A 382 -4.31 32.08 -22.12
C LYS A 382 -5.25 31.70 -23.29
N ASP A 383 -4.76 30.91 -24.24
CA ASP A 383 -5.52 30.43 -25.40
C ASP A 383 -5.56 28.89 -25.57
N GLY A 384 -4.79 28.15 -24.77
CA GLY A 384 -4.69 26.69 -24.83
C GLY A 384 -3.63 26.15 -25.80
N TYR A 385 -2.65 26.97 -26.22
CA TYR A 385 -1.47 26.57 -26.99
C TYR A 385 -0.17 26.85 -26.22
N LEU A 386 0.27 25.85 -25.44
CA LEU A 386 1.52 25.90 -24.68
C LEU A 386 1.59 27.11 -23.73
N ASP A 387 0.48 27.40 -23.05
CA ASP A 387 0.28 28.49 -22.06
C ASP A 387 1.25 28.43 -20.86
N SER A 388 1.99 27.33 -20.73
CA SER A 388 2.86 27.05 -19.60
C SER A 388 4.04 26.15 -19.99
N ALA A 389 5.11 26.22 -19.20
CA ALA A 389 6.26 25.33 -19.27
C ALA A 389 6.35 24.46 -18.03
N ALA A 390 6.59 23.16 -18.21
CA ALA A 390 7.01 22.28 -17.14
C ALA A 390 8.51 22.48 -16.87
N LEU A 391 8.84 22.97 -15.68
CA LEU A 391 10.20 23.07 -15.16
C LEU A 391 10.60 21.69 -14.62
N VAL A 392 11.57 21.04 -15.27
CA VAL A 392 11.98 19.66 -15.00
C VAL A 392 13.39 19.66 -14.40
N SER A 393 13.62 18.76 -13.43
CA SER A 393 14.92 18.53 -12.80
C SER A 393 15.01 17.09 -12.26
N ARG A 394 16.19 16.67 -11.81
CA ARG A 394 16.42 15.39 -11.12
C ARG A 394 17.03 15.63 -9.75
N LEU A 395 16.30 15.30 -8.69
CA LEU A 395 16.68 15.49 -7.28
C LEU A 395 17.55 14.32 -6.79
N SER A 396 18.54 14.60 -5.93
CA SER A 396 19.39 13.56 -5.32
C SER A 396 18.72 12.74 -4.23
N GLU A 397 17.69 13.25 -3.55
CA GLU A 397 17.00 12.59 -2.42
C GLU A 397 15.54 13.04 -2.24
N ASN A 398 14.90 12.60 -1.14
CA ASN A 398 13.59 13.07 -0.71
C ASN A 398 13.72 14.40 0.06
N LEU A 399 12.86 15.37 -0.25
CA LEU A 399 12.93 16.74 0.26
C LEU A 399 11.68 17.10 1.06
N ALA A 400 11.85 17.63 2.27
CA ALA A 400 10.73 18.14 3.06
C ALA A 400 10.14 19.42 2.46
N SER A 401 10.91 20.21 1.71
CA SER A 401 10.38 21.34 0.95
C SER A 401 11.20 21.69 -0.29
N VAL A 402 10.51 22.19 -1.32
CA VAL A 402 11.12 22.76 -2.53
C VAL A 402 10.48 24.11 -2.82
N LYS A 403 11.29 25.12 -3.17
CA LYS A 403 10.83 26.39 -3.73
C LYS A 403 11.52 26.57 -5.09
N VAL A 404 10.79 26.99 -6.11
CA VAL A 404 11.39 27.30 -7.42
C VAL A 404 11.38 28.81 -7.62
N GLU A 405 12.57 29.40 -7.59
CA GLU A 405 12.77 30.83 -7.83
C GLU A 405 12.95 31.07 -9.33
N ILE A 406 12.08 31.90 -9.91
CA ILE A 406 12.10 32.27 -11.33
C ILE A 406 12.54 33.72 -11.45
N ARG A 407 13.57 33.97 -12.27
CA ARG A 407 14.18 35.28 -12.49
C ARG A 407 14.21 35.65 -13.97
N ASP A 408 14.14 36.95 -14.25
CA ASP A 408 14.33 37.50 -15.60
C ASP A 408 15.83 37.51 -16.01
N ALA A 409 16.11 38.03 -17.21
CA ALA A 409 17.46 38.21 -17.71
C ALA A 409 18.31 39.19 -16.84
N GLY A 410 17.69 40.23 -16.27
CA GLY A 410 18.34 41.15 -15.32
C GLY A 410 18.65 40.52 -13.96
N GLY A 411 18.03 39.39 -13.64
CA GLY A 411 18.14 38.70 -12.36
C GLY A 411 17.09 39.09 -11.32
N HIS A 412 16.11 39.94 -11.64
CA HIS A 412 15.00 40.25 -10.74
C HIS A 412 14.12 39.02 -10.53
N ARG A 413 13.53 38.87 -9.33
CA ARG A 413 12.67 37.74 -9.00
C ARG A 413 11.24 37.97 -9.49
N VAL A 414 10.84 37.22 -10.49
CA VAL A 414 9.57 37.33 -11.23
C VAL A 414 8.46 36.58 -10.50
N ARG A 415 8.79 35.41 -9.94
CA ARG A 415 7.92 34.60 -9.08
C ARG A 415 8.73 33.61 -8.25
N THR A 416 8.18 33.21 -7.12
CA THR A 416 8.57 31.97 -6.43
C THR A 416 7.38 31.02 -6.52
N LEU A 417 7.61 29.79 -6.97
CA LEU A 417 6.65 28.70 -6.80
C LEU A 417 6.99 27.98 -5.49
N THR A 418 5.97 27.66 -4.68
CA THR A 418 6.12 26.98 -3.38
C THR A 418 5.41 25.62 -3.37
N PRO A 419 5.90 24.65 -4.17
CA PRO A 419 5.47 23.26 -4.04
C PRO A 419 5.83 22.70 -2.66
N HIS A 420 5.20 21.58 -2.29
CA HIS A 420 5.41 20.92 -1.01
C HIS A 420 6.62 19.95 -1.08
N ALA A 421 6.67 18.96 -0.19
CA ALA A 421 7.67 17.90 -0.20
C ALA A 421 7.77 17.20 -1.57
N ALA A 422 8.97 16.71 -1.90
CA ALA A 422 9.27 16.05 -3.17
C ALA A 422 10.02 14.73 -2.94
N LYS A 423 9.81 13.74 -3.82
CA LYS A 423 10.56 12.47 -3.80
C LYS A 423 11.79 12.54 -4.71
N GLN A 424 12.78 11.72 -4.39
CA GLN A 424 13.99 11.50 -5.19
C GLN A 424 13.68 11.21 -6.66
N GLY A 425 14.55 11.64 -7.57
CA GLY A 425 14.41 11.36 -9.00
C GLY A 425 13.76 12.50 -9.79
N THR A 426 12.94 12.19 -10.79
CA THR A 426 12.43 13.19 -11.75
C THR A 426 11.38 14.09 -11.10
N TYR A 427 11.74 15.35 -10.87
CA TYR A 427 10.86 16.36 -10.32
C TYR A 427 10.35 17.32 -11.39
N ARG A 428 9.08 17.75 -11.27
CA ARG A 428 8.41 18.65 -12.23
C ARG A 428 7.49 19.62 -11.51
N VAL A 429 7.55 20.89 -11.89
CA VAL A 429 6.56 21.91 -11.51
C VAL A 429 6.23 22.80 -12.72
N THR A 430 5.00 23.25 -12.85
CA THR A 430 4.55 24.04 -14.02
C THR A 430 4.57 25.54 -13.71
N TRP A 431 5.04 26.36 -14.65
CA TRP A 431 4.86 27.81 -14.64
C TRP A 431 4.03 28.26 -15.85
N ASP A 432 2.97 29.02 -15.58
CA ASP A 432 2.02 29.65 -16.50
C ASP A 432 2.48 31.04 -16.99
N GLY A 433 3.73 31.41 -16.71
CA GLY A 433 4.25 32.74 -17.01
C GLY A 433 3.52 33.88 -16.30
N ARG A 434 2.83 33.64 -15.18
CA ARG A 434 2.32 34.71 -14.32
C ARG A 434 3.39 35.16 -13.32
N THR A 435 3.48 36.46 -13.06
CA THR A 435 4.30 37.09 -12.02
C THR A 435 3.73 36.82 -10.62
N SER A 436 4.40 37.30 -9.56
CA SER A 436 3.83 37.35 -8.21
C SER A 436 2.56 38.23 -8.08
N SER A 437 2.37 39.22 -8.95
CA SER A 437 1.17 40.06 -9.02
C SER A 437 0.02 39.46 -9.85
N GLY A 438 0.19 38.24 -10.38
CA GLY A 438 -0.78 37.64 -11.30
C GLY A 438 -0.80 38.26 -12.70
N SER A 439 0.12 39.18 -13.01
CA SER A 439 0.30 39.78 -14.33
C SER A 439 0.97 38.78 -15.28
N VAL A 440 0.82 38.96 -16.60
CA VAL A 440 1.58 38.20 -17.60
C VAL A 440 3.05 38.64 -17.55
N ALA A 441 3.99 37.70 -17.49
CA ALA A 441 5.41 37.98 -17.57
C ALA A 441 5.78 38.51 -18.97
N THR A 442 6.72 39.46 -19.03
CA THR A 442 7.16 40.09 -20.28
C THR A 442 7.79 39.06 -21.23
N PRO A 443 7.66 39.21 -22.57
CA PRO A 443 8.38 38.38 -23.51
C PRO A 443 9.90 38.49 -23.32
N GLY A 444 10.61 37.37 -23.24
CA GLY A 444 12.04 37.36 -23.00
C GLY A 444 12.58 36.03 -22.46
N ALA A 445 13.89 36.03 -22.18
CA ALA A 445 14.59 34.92 -21.55
C ALA A 445 14.46 34.97 -20.02
N TYR A 446 14.22 33.80 -19.43
CA TYR A 446 14.08 33.58 -18.00
C TYR A 446 15.00 32.45 -17.53
N ARG A 447 15.31 32.45 -16.25
CA ARG A 447 16.07 31.39 -15.58
C ARG A 447 15.38 30.97 -14.28
N PHE A 448 15.42 29.69 -13.96
CA PHE A 448 14.83 29.13 -12.75
C PHE A 448 15.84 28.29 -11.98
N ARG A 449 15.75 28.30 -10.65
CA ARG A 449 16.52 27.40 -9.78
C ARG A 449 15.66 26.87 -8.64
N LEU A 450 16.04 25.72 -8.12
CA LEU A 450 15.47 25.15 -6.92
C LEU A 450 16.23 25.69 -5.69
N LEU A 451 15.45 25.99 -4.64
CA LEU A 451 15.88 26.12 -3.25
C LEU A 451 15.23 24.93 -2.52
N MET A 452 16.03 24.11 -1.86
CA MET A 452 15.64 22.78 -1.41
C MET A 452 15.96 22.64 0.08
N ARG A 453 15.16 21.87 0.80
CA ARG A 453 15.53 21.34 2.11
C ARG A 453 15.17 19.87 2.18
N ASP A 454 16.10 19.05 2.63
CA ASP A 454 15.93 17.61 2.82
C ASP A 454 15.03 17.30 4.04
N VAL A 455 15.07 16.06 4.53
CA VAL A 455 14.35 15.62 5.74
C VAL A 455 15.18 15.69 7.03
N ALA A 456 16.50 15.88 6.95
CA ALA A 456 17.42 15.97 8.08
C ALA A 456 17.59 17.40 8.59
N GLY A 457 17.42 18.41 7.71
CA GLY A 457 17.51 19.84 8.00
C GLY A 457 18.22 20.66 6.91
N ASN A 458 19.09 20.04 6.11
CA ASN A 458 20.07 20.76 5.30
C ASN A 458 19.43 21.49 4.11
N GLU A 459 19.86 22.73 3.87
CA GLU A 459 19.40 23.55 2.75
C GLU A 459 20.38 23.48 1.56
N GLY A 460 19.83 23.33 0.35
CA GLY A 460 20.59 23.25 -0.90
C GLY A 460 20.01 24.11 -2.02
N SER A 461 20.81 24.48 -3.00
CA SER A 461 20.35 25.23 -4.18
C SER A 461 20.93 24.65 -5.47
N SER A 462 20.11 24.61 -6.52
CA SER A 462 20.54 24.14 -7.83
C SER A 462 21.25 25.23 -8.64
N ALA A 463 21.99 24.80 -9.67
CA ALA A 463 22.28 25.66 -10.81
C ALA A 463 20.98 26.16 -11.48
N PHE A 464 21.09 27.18 -12.33
CA PHE A 464 19.94 27.69 -13.09
C PHE A 464 19.66 26.84 -14.34
N GLY A 465 18.40 26.44 -14.52
CA GLY A 465 17.85 26.07 -15.83
C GLY A 465 17.27 27.29 -16.55
N THR A 466 17.06 27.21 -17.87
CA THR A 466 16.58 28.31 -18.72
C THR A 466 15.25 28.02 -19.41
N LEU A 467 14.51 29.08 -19.75
CA LEU A 467 13.30 29.05 -20.57
C LEU A 467 12.98 30.41 -21.20
N THR A 468 12.13 30.43 -22.22
CA THR A 468 11.71 31.65 -22.93
C THR A 468 10.20 31.82 -22.84
N ALA A 469 9.73 32.98 -22.36
CA ALA A 469 8.34 33.39 -22.51
C ALA A 469 8.20 34.22 -23.80
N SER A 470 7.20 33.94 -24.62
CA SER A 470 6.97 34.63 -25.90
C SER A 470 5.60 35.30 -25.94
N GLY A 471 5.55 36.55 -26.38
CA GLY A 471 4.29 37.32 -26.50
C GLY A 471 3.37 36.91 -27.66
N LYS A 472 3.75 35.87 -28.41
CA LYS A 472 2.93 35.31 -29.49
C LYS A 472 1.69 34.62 -28.94
N HIS A 473 0.62 34.58 -29.72
CA HIS A 473 -0.65 33.93 -29.33
C HIS A 473 -1.43 33.38 -30.52
N LEU A 474 -2.44 32.55 -30.25
CA LEU A 474 -3.34 32.02 -31.28
C LEU A 474 -4.37 33.06 -31.73
N VAL A 475 -4.24 33.50 -32.98
CA VAL A 475 -5.28 34.23 -33.69
C VAL A 475 -6.18 33.24 -34.42
N LYS A 476 -7.50 33.36 -34.19
CA LYS A 476 -8.53 32.44 -34.74
C LYS A 476 -8.97 32.86 -36.14
N HIS A 477 -9.16 31.89 -37.01
CA HIS A 477 -9.59 32.08 -38.40
C HIS A 477 -10.63 31.02 -38.79
N THR A 478 -11.45 31.34 -39.79
CA THR A 478 -12.40 30.41 -40.40
C THR A 478 -12.04 30.23 -41.87
N PHE A 479 -11.81 28.98 -42.28
CA PHE A 479 -11.75 28.58 -43.68
C PHE A 479 -13.14 28.05 -44.09
N ALA A 480 -13.65 28.52 -45.22
CA ALA A 480 -14.88 28.01 -45.82
C ALA A 480 -14.69 27.91 -47.33
N THR A 481 -15.15 26.80 -47.93
CA THR A 481 -15.15 26.62 -49.38
C THR A 481 -16.34 25.76 -49.82
N VAL A 482 -16.78 25.94 -51.06
CA VAL A 482 -17.84 25.15 -51.69
C VAL A 482 -17.26 24.45 -52.91
N LEU A 483 -17.41 23.12 -52.95
CA LEU A 483 -16.86 22.24 -53.97
C LEU A 483 -18.00 21.43 -54.59
N THR A 484 -18.00 21.23 -55.90
CA THR A 484 -18.85 20.20 -56.51
C THR A 484 -18.22 18.82 -56.30
N PRO A 485 -18.99 17.71 -56.23
CA PRO A 485 -18.43 16.37 -56.11
C PRO A 485 -17.28 16.10 -57.09
N ARG A 486 -17.50 16.38 -58.39
CA ARG A 486 -16.47 16.20 -59.43
C ARG A 486 -15.20 17.04 -59.21
N ALA A 487 -15.28 18.18 -58.52
CA ALA A 487 -14.12 19.02 -58.19
C ALA A 487 -13.36 18.56 -56.94
N SER A 488 -13.98 17.76 -56.05
CA SER A 488 -13.35 17.26 -54.82
C SER A 488 -12.99 15.78 -54.86
N THR A 489 -13.48 15.00 -55.83
CA THR A 489 -13.29 13.55 -55.92
C THR A 489 -11.84 13.13 -56.11
N ILE A 490 -11.43 12.11 -55.36
CA ILE A 490 -10.13 11.44 -55.44
C ILE A 490 -10.24 9.91 -55.59
N GLY A 491 -11.44 9.34 -55.59
CA GLY A 491 -11.69 7.92 -55.80
C GLY A 491 -13.19 7.58 -55.79
N HIS A 492 -13.53 6.40 -56.32
CA HIS A 492 -14.89 5.86 -56.39
C HIS A 492 -14.91 4.48 -55.71
N LEU A 493 -16.00 4.15 -55.04
CA LEU A 493 -16.29 2.82 -54.50
C LEU A 493 -17.73 2.47 -54.90
N ILE A 494 -17.84 1.58 -55.89
CA ILE A 494 -19.11 1.21 -56.53
C ILE A 494 -19.21 -0.31 -56.45
N GLY A 495 -20.18 -0.82 -55.69
CA GLY A 495 -20.49 -2.24 -55.62
C GLY A 495 -21.13 -2.73 -56.92
N GLY A 496 -20.97 -4.02 -57.24
CA GLY A 496 -21.31 -4.61 -58.54
C GLY A 496 -22.79 -4.67 -58.92
N CYS A 497 -23.66 -3.98 -58.17
CA CYS A 497 -25.10 -3.83 -58.41
C CYS A 497 -25.52 -2.35 -58.50
N SER A 498 -24.57 -1.42 -58.41
CA SER A 498 -24.79 0.00 -58.11
C SER A 498 -24.06 0.89 -59.14
N GLU A 499 -24.47 2.15 -59.29
CA GLU A 499 -23.97 3.04 -60.36
C GLU A 499 -23.88 4.51 -59.89
N ILE A 500 -23.01 5.30 -60.54
CA ILE A 500 -22.82 6.74 -60.26
C ILE A 500 -22.89 7.56 -61.55
N PHE A 501 -23.89 8.44 -61.65
CA PHE A 501 -24.16 9.24 -62.86
C PHE A 501 -23.61 10.67 -62.78
N TYR A 502 -23.24 11.24 -63.93
CA TYR A 502 -22.74 12.62 -64.05
C TYR A 502 -23.30 13.36 -65.29
N PRO A 503 -23.74 14.63 -65.16
CA PRO A 503 -24.12 15.30 -63.91
C PRO A 503 -25.44 14.75 -63.39
N ALA A 504 -25.65 14.72 -62.07
CA ALA A 504 -26.90 14.26 -61.45
C ALA A 504 -28.15 14.89 -62.10
N ARG A 505 -28.06 16.20 -62.37
CA ARG A 505 -29.09 16.97 -63.08
C ARG A 505 -28.43 17.95 -64.05
N ARG A 506 -29.04 18.18 -65.23
CA ARG A 506 -28.52 19.11 -66.25
C ARG A 506 -28.27 20.53 -65.72
N SER A 507 -29.06 20.99 -64.74
CA SER A 507 -28.90 22.30 -64.07
C SER A 507 -27.83 22.32 -62.97
N TRP A 508 -27.22 21.18 -62.64
CA TRP A 508 -26.24 21.01 -61.57
C TRP A 508 -24.89 20.50 -62.14
N PRO A 509 -24.14 21.31 -62.92
CA PRO A 509 -22.80 20.91 -63.36
C PRO A 509 -21.89 20.60 -62.16
N GLY A 510 -21.10 19.53 -62.25
CA GLY A 510 -20.24 19.06 -61.16
C GLY A 510 -20.86 18.03 -60.20
N SER A 511 -22.18 17.81 -60.25
CA SER A 511 -22.94 16.92 -59.33
C SER A 511 -22.87 15.43 -59.67
N TYR A 512 -23.14 14.56 -58.69
CA TYR A 512 -23.30 13.11 -58.87
C TYR A 512 -24.65 12.61 -58.34
N THR A 513 -25.23 11.64 -59.05
CA THR A 513 -26.27 10.74 -58.51
C THR A 513 -25.59 9.46 -58.04
N TYR A 514 -25.91 9.00 -56.83
CA TYR A 514 -25.51 7.71 -56.30
C TYR A 514 -26.73 6.78 -56.29
N ALA A 515 -26.68 5.68 -57.03
CA ALA A 515 -27.78 4.72 -57.13
C ALA A 515 -27.35 3.36 -56.55
N SER A 516 -27.82 3.05 -55.34
CA SER A 516 -27.67 1.73 -54.73
C SER A 516 -28.63 0.73 -55.36
N ASN A 517 -28.15 -0.46 -55.69
CA ASN A 517 -28.93 -1.49 -56.39
C ASN A 517 -29.56 -1.01 -57.72
N TYR A 518 -28.82 -0.22 -58.50
CA TYR A 518 -29.21 0.26 -59.83
C TYR A 518 -29.54 -0.87 -60.82
N ASP A 519 -28.69 -1.91 -60.88
CA ASP A 519 -28.87 -3.03 -61.80
C ASP A 519 -29.80 -4.14 -61.20
N VAL A 520 -30.50 -3.84 -60.10
CA VAL A 520 -31.56 -4.65 -59.46
C VAL A 520 -31.14 -6.09 -59.14
N CYS A 521 -30.04 -6.25 -58.41
CA CYS A 521 -29.58 -7.53 -57.89
C CYS A 521 -30.56 -8.13 -56.86
N TYR A 522 -30.67 -9.46 -56.89
CA TYR A 522 -31.40 -10.26 -55.92
C TYR A 522 -30.47 -10.70 -54.77
N ALA A 523 -30.89 -10.48 -53.53
CA ALA A 523 -30.13 -10.77 -52.30
C ALA A 523 -28.64 -10.30 -52.32
N PRO A 524 -28.34 -9.03 -52.68
CA PRO A 524 -26.98 -8.51 -52.69
C PRO A 524 -26.40 -8.36 -51.27
N SER A 525 -25.08 -8.43 -51.14
CA SER A 525 -24.36 -8.10 -49.90
C SER A 525 -24.35 -6.58 -49.63
N ASP A 526 -24.15 -6.19 -48.37
CA ASP A 526 -23.86 -4.82 -47.93
C ASP A 526 -22.85 -4.13 -48.89
N THR A 527 -21.79 -4.86 -49.26
CA THR A 527 -20.70 -4.37 -50.13
C THR A 527 -21.06 -4.21 -51.61
N GLN A 528 -22.08 -4.92 -52.12
CA GLN A 528 -22.59 -4.77 -53.49
C GLN A 528 -23.54 -3.57 -53.64
N LEU A 529 -24.16 -3.14 -52.53
CA LEU A 529 -25.11 -2.04 -52.46
C LEU A 529 -24.45 -0.66 -52.40
N ILE A 530 -23.15 -0.58 -52.13
CA ILE A 530 -22.43 0.69 -51.94
C ILE A 530 -22.29 1.48 -53.24
N ALA A 531 -22.83 2.69 -53.27
CA ALA A 531 -22.60 3.70 -54.30
C ALA A 531 -21.97 4.95 -53.67
N PHE A 532 -20.63 5.01 -53.56
CA PHE A 532 -19.91 6.09 -52.88
C PHE A 532 -18.75 6.68 -53.71
N THR A 533 -18.42 7.94 -53.45
CA THR A 533 -17.12 8.54 -53.84
C THR A 533 -16.38 9.10 -52.64
N ARG A 534 -15.04 9.11 -52.76
CA ARG A 534 -14.09 9.65 -51.79
C ARG A 534 -13.64 11.02 -52.28
N HIS A 535 -13.66 12.00 -51.39
CA HIS A 535 -13.33 13.39 -51.70
C HIS A 535 -12.21 13.92 -50.79
N SER A 536 -11.56 15.01 -51.21
CA SER A 536 -10.61 15.73 -50.38
C SER A 536 -10.60 17.24 -50.64
N VAL A 537 -10.02 17.99 -49.69
CA VAL A 537 -9.77 19.42 -49.82
C VAL A 537 -8.44 19.80 -49.14
N LYS A 538 -7.72 20.77 -49.72
CA LYS A 538 -6.60 21.44 -49.05
C LYS A 538 -7.12 22.52 -48.11
N VAL A 539 -6.63 22.51 -46.88
CA VAL A 539 -6.98 23.49 -45.84
C VAL A 539 -5.75 24.33 -45.46
N PRO A 540 -5.91 25.52 -44.86
CA PRO A 540 -4.78 26.33 -44.43
C PRO A 540 -3.86 25.61 -43.43
N ALA A 541 -2.58 25.97 -43.43
CA ALA A 541 -1.66 25.58 -42.36
C ALA A 541 -2.04 26.30 -41.05
N ALA A 542 -1.89 25.62 -39.92
CA ALA A 542 -2.33 26.11 -38.62
C ALA A 542 -1.39 25.66 -37.51
N ALA A 543 -1.27 26.48 -36.46
CA ALA A 543 -0.67 26.07 -35.19
C ALA A 543 -1.62 25.17 -34.38
N ARG A 544 -2.93 25.37 -34.56
CA ARG A 544 -4.00 24.54 -33.99
C ARG A 544 -5.20 24.49 -34.93
N TYR A 545 -5.81 23.31 -35.09
CA TYR A 545 -7.12 23.18 -35.74
C TYR A 545 -8.24 23.15 -34.71
N GLY A 546 -9.43 23.62 -35.10
CA GLY A 546 -10.66 23.60 -34.31
C GLY A 546 -11.66 22.56 -34.85
N ARG A 547 -12.94 22.92 -34.93
CA ARG A 547 -13.96 22.03 -35.55
C ARG A 547 -13.90 22.09 -37.08
N VAL A 548 -14.05 20.95 -37.74
CA VAL A 548 -14.32 20.82 -39.18
C VAL A 548 -15.70 20.20 -39.39
N ARG A 549 -16.37 20.60 -40.47
CA ARG A 549 -17.69 20.11 -40.88
C ARG A 549 -17.81 20.15 -42.40
N VAL A 550 -18.50 19.17 -42.98
CA VAL A 550 -18.97 19.19 -44.36
C VAL A 550 -20.50 19.19 -44.37
N ASP A 551 -21.11 20.20 -44.97
CA ASP A 551 -22.52 20.13 -45.34
C ASP A 551 -22.63 19.55 -46.76
N GLY A 552 -23.58 18.67 -47.00
CA GLY A 552 -23.92 18.20 -48.35
C GLY A 552 -25.18 18.90 -48.87
N TYR A 553 -25.11 19.56 -50.02
CA TYR A 553 -26.31 20.01 -50.74
C TYR A 553 -26.81 18.89 -51.63
N GLY A 554 -28.03 18.43 -51.44
CA GLY A 554 -28.59 17.33 -52.21
C GLY A 554 -30.10 17.16 -52.06
N GLN A 555 -30.62 16.12 -52.70
CA GLN A 555 -32.02 15.68 -52.64
C GLN A 555 -32.15 14.21 -53.06
N ARG A 556 -33.28 13.58 -52.76
CA ARG A 556 -33.63 12.27 -53.35
C ARG A 556 -33.58 12.32 -54.87
N SER A 557 -33.05 11.29 -55.52
CA SER A 557 -33.09 11.20 -56.98
C SER A 557 -34.50 10.88 -57.45
N VAL A 558 -35.20 9.97 -56.78
CA VAL A 558 -36.54 9.50 -57.17
C VAL A 558 -37.63 10.15 -56.29
N PRO A 559 -38.63 10.84 -56.89
CA PRO A 559 -39.77 11.37 -56.13
C PRO A 559 -40.53 10.27 -55.38
N GLY A 560 -40.95 10.56 -54.14
CA GLY A 560 -41.76 9.65 -53.32
C GLY A 560 -40.98 8.68 -52.42
N PHE A 561 -39.74 8.33 -52.77
CA PHE A 561 -38.91 7.40 -51.99
C PHE A 561 -38.27 8.07 -50.77
N ASN A 562 -37.95 7.27 -49.76
CA ASN A 562 -37.20 7.68 -48.56
C ASN A 562 -35.69 7.63 -48.78
N ASP A 563 -35.24 8.01 -49.98
CA ASP A 563 -33.82 8.03 -50.32
C ASP A 563 -33.04 8.91 -49.35
N VAL A 564 -32.09 8.29 -48.67
CA VAL A 564 -31.07 8.98 -47.88
C VAL A 564 -29.73 8.87 -48.60
N GLY A 565 -28.98 9.96 -48.58
CA GLY A 565 -27.55 9.95 -48.85
C GLY A 565 -26.79 10.08 -47.55
N PHE A 566 -25.50 9.77 -47.60
CA PHE A 566 -24.60 9.90 -46.48
C PHE A 566 -23.38 10.73 -46.85
N VAL A 567 -22.81 11.37 -45.85
CA VAL A 567 -21.42 11.82 -45.80
C VAL A 567 -20.81 11.15 -44.57
N PHE A 568 -19.61 10.60 -44.69
CA PHE A 568 -18.83 10.07 -43.58
C PHE A 568 -17.42 10.65 -43.60
N TYR A 569 -16.93 11.15 -42.47
CA TYR A 569 -15.60 11.75 -42.39
C TYR A 569 -14.52 10.68 -42.27
N GLU A 570 -13.44 10.86 -43.03
CA GLU A 570 -12.31 9.95 -43.06
C GLU A 570 -11.21 10.48 -42.12
N THR A 571 -10.74 9.65 -41.19
CA THR A 571 -9.72 10.04 -40.22
C THR A 571 -8.38 10.40 -40.90
N ARG A 572 -7.47 11.00 -40.14
CA ARG A 572 -6.09 11.26 -40.63
C ARG A 572 -5.28 9.98 -40.86
N SER A 573 -5.69 8.84 -40.29
CA SER A 573 -5.13 7.51 -40.57
C SER A 573 -5.72 6.94 -41.86
N GLY A 574 -7.04 7.01 -42.04
CA GLY A 574 -7.76 6.55 -43.24
C GLY A 574 -9.10 5.86 -42.96
N ASP A 575 -9.39 5.58 -41.69
CA ASP A 575 -10.59 4.90 -41.21
C ASP A 575 -11.85 5.73 -41.50
N ILE A 576 -12.98 5.05 -41.75
CA ILE A 576 -14.27 5.73 -41.93
C ILE A 576 -14.95 5.87 -40.57
N SER A 577 -15.20 7.11 -40.15
CA SER A 577 -15.94 7.38 -38.92
C SER A 577 -17.44 7.42 -39.15
N SER A 578 -18.22 7.10 -38.12
CA SER A 578 -19.69 7.30 -38.10
C SER A 578 -20.10 8.78 -38.03
N SER A 579 -19.15 9.71 -37.91
CA SER A 579 -19.41 11.16 -37.94
C SER A 579 -19.49 11.68 -39.37
N GLY A 580 -20.47 12.54 -39.64
CA GLY A 580 -20.69 13.06 -40.99
C GLY A 580 -22.06 13.70 -41.15
N ALA A 581 -22.78 13.39 -42.22
CA ALA A 581 -24.11 13.96 -42.47
C ALA A 581 -25.08 12.91 -43.03
N LEU A 582 -26.28 12.82 -42.44
CA LEU A 582 -27.41 12.14 -43.07
C LEU A 582 -28.09 13.12 -44.02
N LEU A 583 -27.92 12.92 -45.32
CA LEU A 583 -28.53 13.70 -46.39
C LEU A 583 -29.97 13.22 -46.58
N LYS A 584 -30.95 13.95 -46.04
CA LYS A 584 -32.36 13.51 -46.05
C LYS A 584 -33.00 13.77 -47.41
N ALA A 585 -34.12 13.09 -47.70
CA ALA A 585 -34.78 13.10 -49.01
C ALA A 585 -35.26 14.49 -49.54
N GLY A 586 -35.29 15.53 -48.70
CA GLY A 586 -35.65 16.90 -49.08
C GLY A 586 -34.49 17.68 -49.72
N ALA A 587 -34.82 18.64 -50.59
CA ALA A 587 -33.82 19.44 -51.30
C ALA A 587 -33.24 20.58 -50.45
N GLY A 588 -31.92 20.57 -50.24
CA GLY A 588 -31.24 21.64 -49.50
C GLY A 588 -29.86 21.28 -48.99
N TRP A 589 -29.30 22.14 -48.12
CA TRP A 589 -28.09 21.85 -47.35
C TRP A 589 -28.43 20.96 -46.15
N HIS A 590 -27.93 19.74 -46.14
CA HIS A 590 -27.99 18.83 -45.00
C HIS A 590 -26.75 19.02 -44.13
N GLY A 591 -26.97 19.22 -42.84
CA GLY A 591 -25.93 19.62 -41.91
C GLY A 591 -25.09 18.46 -41.42
N GLY A 592 -23.77 18.56 -41.57
CA GLY A 592 -22.84 17.58 -41.01
C GLY A 592 -22.48 17.82 -39.54
N ASP A 593 -21.92 16.81 -38.90
CA ASP A 593 -21.28 16.90 -37.59
C ASP A 593 -20.12 17.90 -37.61
N GLY A 594 -19.88 18.56 -36.49
CA GLY A 594 -18.65 19.30 -36.27
C GLY A 594 -17.67 18.47 -35.45
N VAL A 595 -16.70 17.83 -36.10
CA VAL A 595 -15.67 17.00 -35.41
C VAL A 595 -14.42 17.81 -35.10
N ASP A 596 -13.63 17.39 -34.10
CA ASP A 596 -12.30 17.95 -33.85
C ASP A 596 -11.37 17.61 -35.04
N ALA A 597 -11.00 18.64 -35.79
CA ALA A 597 -10.26 18.49 -37.03
C ALA A 597 -8.83 17.95 -36.82
N SER A 598 -8.28 17.97 -35.60
CA SER A 598 -6.95 17.41 -35.32
C SER A 598 -6.88 15.89 -35.53
N SER A 599 -8.02 15.19 -35.48
CA SER A 599 -8.13 13.75 -35.77
C SER A 599 -8.36 13.42 -37.25
N PHE A 600 -8.75 14.40 -38.08
CA PHE A 600 -9.18 14.19 -39.48
C PHE A 600 -8.28 14.91 -40.51
N VAL A 601 -7.69 16.05 -40.16
CA VAL A 601 -6.75 16.76 -41.03
C VAL A 601 -5.38 16.08 -40.97
N THR A 602 -4.89 15.67 -42.14
CA THR A 602 -3.59 15.03 -42.31
C THR A 602 -2.42 16.01 -42.12
N LYS A 603 -1.21 15.50 -41.82
CA LYS A 603 0.03 16.30 -41.72
C LYS A 603 0.37 17.13 -42.98
N LYS A 604 -0.24 16.84 -44.13
CA LYS A 604 -0.08 17.60 -45.39
C LYS A 604 -1.21 18.63 -45.61
N HIS A 605 -1.93 19.01 -44.56
CA HIS A 605 -3.06 19.95 -44.58
C HIS A 605 -4.16 19.56 -45.60
N THR A 606 -4.51 18.26 -45.62
CA THR A 606 -5.65 17.73 -46.39
C THR A 606 -6.68 17.12 -45.44
N PHE A 607 -7.95 17.49 -45.63
CA PHE A 607 -9.12 16.83 -45.04
C PHE A 607 -9.82 15.94 -46.09
N ARG A 608 -10.48 14.86 -45.67
CA ARG A 608 -11.10 13.84 -46.53
C ARG A 608 -12.47 13.41 -46.00
N TRP A 609 -13.37 13.06 -46.91
CA TRP A 609 -14.69 12.50 -46.59
C TRP A 609 -15.18 11.58 -47.71
N TRP A 610 -16.03 10.64 -47.36
CA TRP A 610 -16.82 9.84 -48.29
C TRP A 610 -18.22 10.43 -48.42
N SER A 611 -18.87 10.25 -49.57
CA SER A 611 -20.29 10.52 -49.74
C SER A 611 -20.92 9.59 -50.76
N GLY A 612 -22.16 9.20 -50.53
CA GLY A 612 -22.83 8.15 -51.31
C GLY A 612 -24.05 7.57 -50.61
N THR A 613 -24.47 6.36 -51.00
CA THR A 613 -25.53 5.62 -50.32
C THR A 613 -25.44 4.10 -50.50
N SER A 614 -26.32 3.38 -49.80
CA SER A 614 -26.42 1.90 -49.71
C SER A 614 -27.90 1.50 -49.69
N ASP A 615 -28.17 0.21 -49.45
CA ASP A 615 -29.46 -0.34 -49.00
C ASP A 615 -30.64 -0.08 -49.95
N GLY A 616 -30.35 0.15 -51.23
CA GLY A 616 -31.33 0.40 -52.30
C GLY A 616 -31.78 1.85 -52.46
N TYR A 617 -31.13 2.81 -51.79
CA TYR A 617 -31.45 4.24 -51.92
C TYR A 617 -30.79 4.91 -53.14
N TYR A 618 -31.41 5.99 -53.63
CA TYR A 618 -30.95 6.76 -54.80
C TYR A 618 -30.85 8.27 -54.47
N TYR A 619 -29.64 8.84 -54.41
CA TYR A 619 -29.44 10.20 -53.90
C TYR A 619 -28.57 11.11 -54.79
N ASP A 620 -29.01 12.36 -55.01
CA ASP A 620 -28.28 13.37 -55.78
C ASP A 620 -27.54 14.35 -54.86
N VAL A 621 -26.23 14.53 -55.09
CA VAL A 621 -25.42 15.55 -54.40
C VAL A 621 -24.91 16.59 -55.39
N LYS A 622 -25.27 17.85 -55.14
CA LYS A 622 -24.86 19.03 -55.93
C LYS A 622 -23.48 19.54 -55.56
N ALA A 623 -23.22 19.68 -54.26
CA ALA A 623 -22.07 20.38 -53.72
C ALA A 623 -21.81 20.01 -52.26
N PHE A 624 -20.57 20.19 -51.83
CA PHE A 624 -20.12 20.12 -50.44
C PHE A 624 -19.68 21.51 -49.98
N ARG A 625 -20.09 21.93 -48.79
CA ARG A 625 -19.54 23.11 -48.10
C ARG A 625 -18.66 22.64 -46.96
N VAL A 626 -17.34 22.77 -47.12
CA VAL A 626 -16.39 22.46 -46.05
C VAL A 626 -16.13 23.73 -45.25
N THR A 627 -16.35 23.66 -43.94
CA THR A 627 -16.05 24.74 -42.98
C THR A 627 -15.08 24.23 -41.93
N LEU A 628 -14.00 24.98 -41.66
CA LEU A 628 -12.96 24.64 -40.70
C LEU A 628 -12.59 25.87 -39.88
N ALA A 629 -12.73 25.78 -38.55
CA ALA A 629 -12.06 26.71 -37.65
C ALA A 629 -10.58 26.31 -37.50
N TYR A 630 -9.67 27.27 -37.55
CA TYR A 630 -8.24 27.06 -37.32
C TYR A 630 -7.61 28.24 -36.59
N SER A 631 -6.35 28.14 -36.20
CA SER A 631 -5.63 29.23 -35.55
C SER A 631 -4.16 29.26 -35.95
N THR A 632 -3.64 30.47 -36.17
CA THR A 632 -2.22 30.72 -36.46
C THR A 632 -1.56 31.36 -35.25
N LEU A 633 -0.28 31.05 -35.02
CA LEU A 633 0.52 31.68 -33.97
C LEU A 633 1.14 32.96 -34.56
N GLN A 634 0.69 34.12 -34.07
CA GLN A 634 1.20 35.43 -34.50
C GLN A 634 2.15 36.00 -33.46
#